data_AF-A0A6N2BG25-F1
#
_entry.id   AF-A0A6N2BG25-F1
#
_cell.length_a   1.000
_cell.length_b   1.000
_cell.length_c   1.000
_cell.angle_alpha   90.00
_cell.angle_beta   90.00
_cell.angle_gamma   90.00
#
_symmetry.space_group_name_H-M   'P 1'
#
loop_
_entity.id
_entity.type
_entity.pdbx_description
1 polymer ?
#
loop_
_entity_poly.entity_id
_entity_poly.type
_entity_poly.pdbx_seq_one_letter_code
_entity_poly.pdbx_strand_id
1 'polypeptide(L)'
;MGQKYQLPFKEGQTAEARCLEEGYRGAWFRCKVQEISRRGGHWSALLQYFDYPDEKWAWTELYQMGQLMLRPEYPPVYLKNKVSDVSSNSDATLVFDGTWREGDLVDWLCDDCYWSGQVTKLLDNGKAKIELLPPPLGEGKTYDAFVKDLRPSLDWSPERGWFMPASQVGESSRQYPNLLKLVSQGHAIVKGKRGRPARTGSS
;
A
#
# COMPACT_ATOMS: atom_id res chain seq x y z
N MET A 1 -3.60 26.26 -19.04
CA MET A 1 -4.68 25.40 -18.50
C MET A 1 -4.06 24.52 -17.45
N GLY A 2 -4.40 24.74 -16.17
CA GLY A 2 -3.76 24.02 -15.06
C GLY A 2 -3.99 22.52 -15.20
N GLN A 3 -2.93 21.72 -15.06
CA GLN A 3 -3.11 20.29 -14.85
C GLN A 3 -4.06 20.13 -13.66
N LYS A 4 -5.26 19.61 -13.93
CA LYS A 4 -6.20 19.23 -12.90
C LYS A 4 -5.49 18.13 -12.13
N TYR A 5 -4.88 18.46 -10.98
CA TYR A 5 -4.39 17.46 -10.04
C TYR A 5 -5.58 16.55 -9.74
N GLN A 6 -5.64 15.39 -10.39
CA GLN A 6 -6.62 14.38 -10.05
C GLN A 6 -6.11 13.78 -8.75
N LEU A 7 -6.83 14.10 -7.67
CA LEU A 7 -6.59 13.46 -6.40
C LEU A 7 -6.76 11.95 -6.57
N PRO A 8 -5.82 11.14 -6.05
CA PRO A 8 -5.89 9.68 -6.17
C PRO A 8 -7.04 9.05 -5.37
N PHE A 9 -7.67 9.82 -4.47
CA PHE A 9 -8.71 9.36 -3.57
C PHE A 9 -10.02 10.13 -3.78
N LYS A 10 -11.12 9.50 -3.38
CA LYS A 10 -12.47 10.07 -3.42
C LYS A 10 -13.15 9.95 -2.06
N GLU A 11 -14.10 10.84 -1.81
CA GLU A 11 -14.98 10.73 -0.65
C GLU A 11 -15.75 9.40 -0.67
N GLY A 12 -15.92 8.81 0.50
CA GLY A 12 -16.53 7.50 0.71
C GLY A 12 -15.60 6.31 0.44
N GLN A 13 -14.40 6.51 -0.10
CA GLN A 13 -13.44 5.44 -0.39
C GLN A 13 -12.81 4.87 0.89
N THR A 14 -12.68 3.55 0.97
CA THR A 14 -11.86 2.87 1.96
C THR A 14 -10.38 2.97 1.63
N ALA A 15 -9.57 3.26 2.65
CA ALA A 15 -8.14 3.49 2.54
C ALA A 15 -7.39 2.95 3.76
N GLU A 16 -6.08 2.91 3.68
CA GLU A 16 -5.21 2.82 4.84
C GLU A 16 -4.41 4.10 4.98
N ALA A 17 -4.35 4.64 6.20
CA ALA A 17 -3.68 5.89 6.52
C ALA A 17 -2.43 5.63 7.35
N ARG A 18 -1.31 6.24 6.94
CA ARG A 18 -0.05 6.18 7.67
C ARG A 18 -0.01 7.23 8.77
N CYS A 19 0.61 6.91 9.90
CA CYS A 19 0.97 7.89 10.93
C CYS A 19 2.49 8.06 11.02
N LEU A 20 2.94 9.30 11.22
CA LEU A 20 4.34 9.66 11.48
C LEU A 20 4.52 10.28 12.87
N GLU A 21 3.48 10.30 13.70
CA GLU A 21 3.58 10.76 15.08
C GLU A 21 4.30 9.74 15.93
N GLU A 22 5.11 10.23 16.87
CA GLU A 22 5.84 9.38 17.81
C GLU A 22 4.89 8.45 18.57
N GLY A 23 5.25 7.18 18.64
CA GLY A 23 4.40 6.14 19.22
C GLY A 23 3.53 5.44 18.17
N TYR A 24 3.42 5.98 16.95
CA TYR A 24 2.67 5.38 15.83
C TYR A 24 3.43 5.47 14.49
N ARG A 25 4.72 5.83 14.50
CA ARG A 25 5.48 5.97 13.25
C ARG A 25 5.48 4.66 12.48
N GLY A 26 5.11 4.75 11.21
CA GLY A 26 5.12 3.60 10.30
C GLY A 26 3.92 2.67 10.45
N ALA A 27 2.95 2.99 11.31
CA ALA A 27 1.69 2.27 11.41
C ALA A 27 0.73 2.70 10.29
N TRP A 28 -0.04 1.73 9.78
CA TRP A 28 -1.13 1.91 8.82
C TRP A 28 -2.46 1.54 9.47
N PHE A 29 -3.39 2.49 9.47
CA PHE A 29 -4.71 2.38 10.06
C PHE A 29 -5.77 2.25 8.97
N ARG A 30 -6.70 1.31 9.13
CA ARG A 30 -7.83 1.20 8.20
C ARG A 30 -8.81 2.34 8.44
N CYS A 31 -9.20 3.01 7.37
CA CYS A 31 -10.05 4.17 7.46
C CYS A 31 -10.97 4.33 6.24
N LYS A 32 -11.92 5.25 6.38
CA LYS A 32 -12.75 5.76 5.29
C LYS A 32 -12.48 7.24 5.12
N VAL A 33 -12.27 7.65 3.87
CA VAL A 33 -12.16 9.06 3.50
C VAL A 33 -13.56 9.68 3.55
N GLN A 34 -13.79 10.59 4.49
CA GLN A 34 -15.08 11.27 4.63
C GLN A 34 -15.16 12.51 3.74
N GLU A 35 -14.10 13.30 3.72
CA GLU A 35 -14.03 14.56 2.97
C GLU A 35 -12.60 14.74 2.45
N ILE A 36 -12.45 15.32 1.25
CA ILE A 36 -11.13 15.77 0.75
C ILE A 36 -11.21 17.26 0.43
N SER A 37 -10.32 18.04 1.03
CA SER A 37 -10.34 19.48 0.87
C SER A 37 -8.94 20.06 0.84
N ARG A 38 -8.82 21.25 0.24
CA ARG A 38 -7.56 22.01 0.23
C ARG A 38 -7.52 22.91 1.46
N ARG A 39 -6.62 22.64 2.39
CA ARG A 39 -6.47 23.36 3.66
C ARG A 39 -5.05 23.89 3.78
N GLY A 40 -4.90 25.17 4.10
CA GLY A 40 -3.57 25.80 4.23
C GLY A 40 -2.69 25.71 2.97
N GLY A 41 -3.28 25.52 1.79
CA GLY A 41 -2.54 25.31 0.53
C GLY A 41 -2.23 23.84 0.20
N HIS A 42 -2.38 22.94 1.16
CA HIS A 42 -2.15 21.50 1.05
C HIS A 42 -3.45 20.73 0.83
N TRP A 43 -3.36 19.56 0.22
CA TRP A 43 -4.51 18.64 0.17
C TRP A 43 -4.55 17.81 1.44
N SER A 44 -5.73 17.74 2.06
CA SER A 44 -5.96 16.99 3.29
C SER A 44 -7.22 16.14 3.14
N ALA A 45 -7.29 15.04 3.87
CA ALA A 45 -8.46 14.20 3.99
C ALA A 45 -8.95 14.16 5.44
N LEU A 46 -10.27 14.20 5.63
CA LEU A 46 -10.92 13.89 6.89
C LEU A 46 -11.14 12.39 6.98
N LEU A 47 -10.56 11.75 8.00
CA LEU A 47 -10.52 10.30 8.11
C LEU A 47 -11.41 9.81 9.25
N GLN A 48 -12.18 8.75 8.98
CA GLN A 48 -12.85 7.95 9.99
C GLN A 48 -12.11 6.61 10.11
N TYR A 49 -11.53 6.31 11.27
CA TYR A 49 -10.85 5.05 11.53
C TYR A 49 -11.84 3.94 11.89
N PHE A 50 -11.68 2.75 11.30
CA PHE A 50 -12.61 1.64 11.54
C PHE A 50 -12.37 0.96 12.87
N ASP A 51 -11.10 0.76 13.20
CA ASP A 51 -10.66 0.03 14.39
C ASP A 51 -10.64 0.91 15.65
N TYR A 52 -10.84 2.22 15.47
CA TYR A 52 -10.84 3.22 16.53
C TYR A 52 -12.08 4.13 16.40
N PRO A 53 -13.30 3.60 16.62
CA PRO A 53 -14.55 4.32 16.35
C PRO A 53 -14.77 5.52 17.29
N ASP A 54 -14.16 5.51 18.47
CA ASP A 54 -14.22 6.59 19.45
C ASP A 54 -13.24 7.74 19.13
N GLU A 55 -12.30 7.52 18.20
CA GLU A 55 -11.33 8.54 17.79
C GLU A 55 -12.02 9.62 16.96
N LYS A 56 -11.69 10.88 17.26
CA LYS A 56 -12.29 12.00 16.53
C LYS A 56 -11.78 12.00 15.10
N TRP A 57 -12.67 12.35 14.18
CA TRP A 57 -12.27 12.48 12.79
C TRP A 57 -11.26 13.62 12.67
N ALA A 58 -10.04 13.27 12.25
CA ALA A 58 -8.93 14.18 12.15
C ALA A 58 -8.62 14.49 10.68
N TRP A 59 -8.23 15.73 10.44
CA TRP A 59 -7.72 16.14 9.13
C TRP A 59 -6.25 15.72 9.02
N THR A 60 -5.96 14.88 8.04
CA THR A 60 -4.61 14.42 7.74
C THR A 60 -4.16 15.01 6.40
N GLU A 61 -2.99 15.66 6.38
CA GLU A 61 -2.37 16.07 5.12
C GLU A 61 -2.03 14.85 4.27
N LEU A 62 -2.40 14.88 2.99
CA LEU A 62 -2.17 13.74 2.09
C LEU A 62 -0.69 13.50 1.83
N TYR A 63 0.15 14.52 1.93
CA TYR A 63 1.59 14.39 1.74
C TYR A 63 2.34 14.98 2.93
N GLN A 64 3.14 14.15 3.60
CA GLN A 64 4.05 14.59 4.66
C GLN A 64 5.45 14.07 4.35
N MET A 65 6.47 14.91 4.49
CA MET A 65 7.87 14.56 4.17
C MET A 65 8.06 13.96 2.76
N GLY A 66 7.24 14.37 1.79
CA GLY A 66 7.26 13.84 0.42
C GLY A 66 6.64 12.44 0.26
N GLN A 67 6.06 11.88 1.32
CA GLN A 67 5.36 10.60 1.29
C GLN A 67 3.86 10.79 1.27
N LEU A 68 3.17 9.95 0.50
CA LEU A 68 1.72 9.91 0.51
C LEU A 68 1.24 9.19 1.78
N MET A 69 0.36 9.86 2.53
CA MET A 69 -0.13 9.40 3.83
C MET A 69 -1.36 8.50 3.72
N LEU A 70 -1.91 8.34 2.52
CA LEU A 70 -2.99 7.41 2.23
C LEU A 70 -2.54 6.43 1.17
N ARG A 71 -3.00 5.20 1.29
CA ARG A 71 -3.04 4.21 0.20
C ARG A 71 -4.45 3.64 0.11
N PRO A 72 -4.88 3.08 -1.03
CA PRO A 72 -6.14 2.38 -1.11
C PRO A 72 -6.23 1.25 -0.08
N GLU A 73 -7.41 0.63 0.03
CA GLU A 73 -7.53 -0.62 0.77
C GLU A 73 -6.52 -1.64 0.26
N TYR A 74 -5.85 -2.31 1.21
CA TYR A 74 -4.81 -3.29 0.91
C TYR A 74 -5.40 -4.41 0.04
N PRO A 75 -4.71 -4.83 -1.05
CA PRO A 75 -5.26 -5.78 -2.00
C PRO A 75 -5.54 -7.13 -1.34
N PRO A 76 -6.59 -7.85 -1.77
CA PRO A 76 -6.86 -9.20 -1.29
C PRO A 76 -5.64 -10.11 -1.45
N VAL A 77 -5.35 -10.87 -0.40
CA VAL A 77 -4.22 -11.82 -0.35
C VAL A 77 -4.73 -13.25 -0.52
N TYR A 78 -4.23 -13.93 -1.55
CA TYR A 78 -4.53 -15.34 -1.80
C TYR A 78 -3.29 -16.19 -1.62
N LEU A 79 -3.45 -17.29 -0.88
CA LEU A 79 -2.44 -18.35 -0.83
C LEU A 79 -2.41 -19.07 -2.18
N LYS A 80 -1.21 -19.27 -2.73
CA LYS A 80 -0.97 -19.96 -4.02
C LYS A 80 -1.84 -21.21 -4.21
N ASN A 81 -1.93 -22.03 -3.18
CA ASN A 81 -2.64 -23.31 -3.22
C ASN A 81 -4.17 -23.18 -3.32
N LYS A 82 -4.70 -21.94 -3.29
CA LYS A 82 -6.13 -21.61 -3.39
C LYS A 82 -6.47 -20.75 -4.62
N VAL A 83 -5.51 -20.51 -5.53
CA VAL A 83 -5.65 -19.54 -6.64
C VAL A 83 -6.49 -20.06 -7.82
N SER A 84 -6.87 -21.35 -7.84
CA SER A 84 -7.64 -21.94 -8.95
C SER A 84 -9.02 -21.30 -9.19
N ASP A 85 -9.57 -20.52 -8.25
CA ASP A 85 -10.94 -19.98 -8.32
C ASP A 85 -11.04 -18.43 -8.35
N VAL A 86 -9.95 -17.70 -8.61
CA VAL A 86 -9.97 -16.24 -8.39
C VAL A 86 -10.49 -15.45 -9.61
N SER A 87 -11.80 -15.18 -9.63
CA SER A 87 -12.40 -14.04 -10.37
C SER A 87 -12.48 -12.81 -9.45
N SER A 88 -11.35 -12.13 -9.25
CA SER A 88 -11.32 -10.92 -8.42
C SER A 88 -11.79 -9.70 -9.22
N ASN A 89 -12.80 -8.99 -8.69
CA ASN A 89 -13.22 -7.66 -9.17
C ASN A 89 -12.33 -6.53 -8.64
N SER A 90 -11.22 -6.86 -7.95
CA SER A 90 -10.30 -5.86 -7.41
C SER A 90 -9.27 -5.45 -8.44
N ASP A 91 -8.91 -4.16 -8.45
CA ASP A 91 -7.88 -3.62 -9.35
C ASP A 91 -6.51 -4.26 -9.12
N ALA A 92 -6.24 -4.74 -7.90
CA ALA A 92 -5.03 -5.46 -7.54
C ALA A 92 -5.32 -6.72 -6.72
N THR A 93 -4.51 -7.76 -6.90
CA THR A 93 -4.58 -8.99 -6.09
C THR A 93 -3.18 -9.52 -5.83
N LEU A 94 -2.94 -9.93 -4.58
CA LEU A 94 -1.65 -10.41 -4.09
C LEU A 94 -1.66 -11.94 -3.97
N VAL A 95 -0.78 -12.62 -4.72
CA VAL A 95 -0.59 -14.07 -4.59
C VAL A 95 0.67 -14.37 -3.79
N PHE A 96 0.47 -14.89 -2.58
CA PHE A 96 1.51 -15.21 -1.61
C PHE A 96 1.64 -16.73 -1.45
N ASP A 97 2.88 -17.24 -1.35
CA ASP A 97 3.10 -18.68 -1.21
C ASP A 97 2.94 -19.21 0.23
N GLY A 98 2.79 -18.32 1.21
CA GLY A 98 2.58 -18.67 2.62
C GLY A 98 3.86 -18.85 3.42
N THR A 99 5.03 -18.62 2.82
CA THR A 99 6.33 -18.78 3.47
C THR A 99 6.99 -17.44 3.77
N TRP A 100 7.69 -17.34 4.89
CA TRP A 100 8.44 -16.15 5.31
C TRP A 100 9.93 -16.46 5.39
N ARG A 101 10.77 -15.45 5.16
CA ARG A 101 12.23 -15.54 5.24
C ARG A 101 12.80 -14.30 5.90
N GLU A 102 14.01 -14.43 6.44
CA GLU A 102 14.80 -13.29 6.88
C GLU A 102 15.03 -12.32 5.72
N GLY A 103 14.83 -11.03 5.98
CA GLY A 103 14.88 -9.96 5.00
C GLY A 103 13.53 -9.59 4.37
N ASP A 104 12.47 -10.39 4.53
CA ASP A 104 11.14 -10.07 3.99
C ASP A 104 10.57 -8.82 4.69
N LEU A 105 10.12 -7.84 3.90
CA LEU A 105 9.39 -6.68 4.43
C LEU A 105 7.93 -7.06 4.69
N VAL A 106 7.46 -6.71 5.88
CA VAL A 106 6.16 -7.12 6.40
C VAL A 106 5.44 -5.97 7.08
N ASP A 107 4.12 -5.97 6.92
CA ASP A 107 3.21 -5.18 7.73
C ASP A 107 2.63 -6.13 8.80
N TRP A 108 2.96 -5.87 10.06
CA TRP A 108 2.54 -6.67 11.20
C TRP A 108 1.27 -6.11 11.84
N LEU A 109 0.20 -6.91 11.91
CA LEU A 109 -1.01 -6.55 12.63
C LEU A 109 -0.79 -6.64 14.14
N CYS A 110 -0.79 -5.49 14.82
CA CYS A 110 -0.73 -5.38 16.28
C CYS A 110 -1.51 -4.15 16.73
N ASP A 111 -2.27 -4.27 17.83
CA ASP A 111 -3.11 -3.20 18.36
C ASP A 111 -3.99 -2.60 17.25
N ASP A 112 -4.65 -3.47 16.49
CA ASP A 112 -5.59 -3.14 15.42
C ASP A 112 -5.07 -2.18 14.33
N CYS A 113 -3.74 -2.09 14.16
CA CYS A 113 -3.10 -1.41 13.03
C CYS A 113 -1.91 -2.21 12.50
N TYR A 114 -1.42 -1.83 11.32
CA TYR A 114 -0.37 -2.55 10.61
C TYR A 114 0.97 -1.82 10.69
N TRP A 115 1.95 -2.42 11.34
CA TRP A 115 3.28 -1.84 11.56
C TRP A 115 4.26 -2.33 10.49
N SER A 116 4.82 -1.41 9.71
CA SER A 116 5.81 -1.76 8.69
C SER A 116 7.18 -2.06 9.29
N GLY A 117 7.77 -3.19 8.89
CA GLY A 117 9.07 -3.64 9.34
C GLY A 117 9.67 -4.74 8.44
N GLN A 118 10.67 -5.44 8.97
CA GLN A 118 11.38 -6.51 8.30
C GLN A 118 11.49 -7.73 9.21
N VAL A 119 11.32 -8.93 8.65
CA VAL A 119 11.64 -10.18 9.35
C VAL A 119 13.15 -10.29 9.51
N THR A 120 13.63 -10.34 10.74
CA THR A 120 15.06 -10.49 11.06
C THR A 120 15.43 -11.92 11.45
N LYS A 121 14.46 -12.70 11.94
CA LYS A 121 14.66 -14.11 12.30
C LYS A 121 13.36 -14.90 12.30
N LEU A 122 13.39 -16.15 11.85
CA LEU A 122 12.27 -17.09 12.05
C LEU A 122 12.42 -17.85 13.38
N LEU A 123 11.30 -18.10 14.07
CA LEU A 123 11.25 -18.80 15.36
C LEU A 123 10.39 -20.06 15.25
N ASP A 124 10.75 -21.12 15.99
CA ASP A 124 10.13 -22.45 15.84
C ASP A 124 8.65 -22.53 16.26
N ASN A 125 8.16 -21.55 17.01
CA ASN A 125 6.78 -21.51 17.55
C ASN A 125 5.77 -20.79 16.62
N GLY A 126 6.04 -20.77 15.31
CA GLY A 126 5.20 -20.04 14.35
C GLY A 126 5.27 -18.53 14.52
N LYS A 127 6.36 -18.03 15.12
CA LYS A 127 6.66 -16.61 15.22
C LYS A 127 7.84 -16.23 14.34
N ALA A 128 7.95 -14.94 14.10
CA ALA A 128 9.13 -14.33 13.53
C ALA A 128 9.54 -13.16 14.42
N LYS A 129 10.84 -12.95 14.55
CA LYS A 129 11.36 -11.68 15.05
C LYS A 129 11.28 -10.68 13.91
N ILE A 130 10.66 -9.54 14.18
CA ILE A 130 10.53 -8.44 13.23
C ILE A 130 11.18 -7.19 13.83
N GLU A 131 11.77 -6.37 12.97
CA GLU A 131 12.31 -5.06 13.30
C GLU A 131 11.50 -4.00 12.55
N LEU A 132 10.88 -3.08 13.28
CA LEU A 132 10.16 -1.96 12.69
C LEU A 132 11.14 -1.01 12.00
N LEU A 133 10.67 -0.32 10.95
CA LEU A 133 11.47 0.73 10.31
C LEU A 133 11.99 1.72 11.35
N PRO A 134 13.23 2.23 11.24
CA PRO A 134 13.74 3.22 12.20
C PRO A 134 13.10 4.61 11.99
N PRO A 135 13.20 5.50 12.99
CA PRO A 135 12.82 6.89 12.83
C PRO A 135 13.55 7.54 11.63
N PRO A 136 12.88 8.46 10.90
CA PRO A 136 11.55 9.02 11.17
C PRO A 136 10.39 8.18 10.60
N LEU A 137 10.64 7.09 9.89
CA LEU A 137 9.62 6.33 9.15
C LEU A 137 8.97 5.20 9.95
N GLY A 138 9.57 4.83 11.08
CA GLY A 138 8.99 3.92 12.05
C GLY A 138 9.59 4.10 13.44
N GLU A 139 9.30 3.18 14.36
CA GLU A 139 9.77 3.25 15.75
C GLU A 139 11.14 2.56 15.99
N GLY A 140 11.66 1.77 15.05
CA GLY A 140 12.98 1.12 15.15
C GLY A 140 13.08 0.03 16.22
N LYS A 141 11.94 -0.45 16.74
CA LYS A 141 11.88 -1.45 17.80
C LYS A 141 11.74 -2.86 17.23
N THR A 142 12.15 -3.85 18.01
CA THR A 142 12.10 -5.27 17.64
C THR A 142 11.03 -6.02 18.43
N TYR A 143 10.28 -6.90 17.77
CA TYR A 143 9.17 -7.65 18.36
C TYR A 143 9.18 -9.11 17.91
N ASP A 144 8.57 -9.99 18.71
CA ASP A 144 8.28 -11.37 18.32
C ASP A 144 6.80 -11.45 17.90
N ALA A 145 6.55 -11.47 16.59
CA ALA A 145 5.22 -11.48 15.99
C ALA A 145 4.82 -12.89 15.54
N PHE A 146 3.54 -13.24 15.62
CA PHE A 146 3.07 -14.48 14.99
C PHE A 146 3.04 -14.32 13.47
N VAL A 147 3.49 -15.35 12.76
CA VAL A 147 3.54 -15.40 11.29
C VAL A 147 2.17 -15.17 10.64
N LYS A 148 1.08 -15.57 11.32
CA LYS A 148 -0.31 -15.37 10.87
C LYS A 148 -0.77 -13.90 10.90
N ASP A 149 -0.09 -13.06 11.67
CA ASP A 149 -0.41 -11.65 11.84
C ASP A 149 0.44 -10.78 10.89
N LEU A 150 1.27 -11.40 10.04
CA LEU A 150 2.07 -10.74 9.03
C LEU A 150 1.35 -10.74 7.68
N ARG A 151 1.45 -9.62 6.96
CA ARG A 151 1.21 -9.56 5.52
C ARG A 151 2.42 -8.90 4.83
N PRO A 152 2.64 -9.13 3.53
CA PRO A 152 3.76 -8.47 2.84
C PRO A 152 3.63 -6.95 2.93
N SER A 153 4.73 -6.22 3.05
CA SER A 153 4.65 -4.76 2.91
C SER A 153 4.48 -4.37 1.44
N LEU A 154 3.55 -3.45 1.17
CA LEU A 154 3.32 -2.86 -0.15
C LEU A 154 3.35 -1.34 -0.07
N ASP A 155 3.98 -0.73 -1.06
CA ASP A 155 3.86 0.70 -1.31
C ASP A 155 2.78 0.95 -2.38
N TRP A 156 2.28 2.18 -2.42
CA TRP A 156 1.32 2.61 -3.42
C TRP A 156 1.66 4.00 -3.92
N SER A 157 1.54 4.22 -5.23
CA SER A 157 1.57 5.57 -5.80
C SER A 157 0.50 5.74 -6.89
N PRO A 158 0.05 6.97 -7.16
CA PRO A 158 -0.93 7.22 -8.22
C PRO A 158 -0.46 6.74 -9.61
N GLU A 159 0.85 6.78 -9.87
CA GLU A 159 1.44 6.46 -11.17
C GLU A 159 1.65 4.96 -11.36
N ARG A 160 1.99 4.23 -10.28
CA ARG A 160 2.38 2.82 -10.32
C ARG A 160 1.29 1.88 -9.80
N GLY A 161 0.29 2.41 -9.12
CA GLY A 161 -0.61 1.62 -8.29
C GLY A 161 0.15 0.98 -7.13
N TRP A 162 -0.28 -0.21 -6.72
CA TRP A 162 0.42 -1.02 -5.73
C TRP A 162 1.75 -1.53 -6.30
N PHE A 163 2.81 -1.49 -5.51
CA PHE A 163 4.10 -2.07 -5.85
C PHE A 163 4.86 -2.50 -4.60
N MET A 164 5.90 -3.31 -4.80
CA MET A 164 6.75 -3.76 -3.71
C MET A 164 7.78 -2.69 -3.33
N PRO A 165 7.96 -2.37 -2.03
CA PRO A 165 9.06 -1.52 -1.60
C PRO A 165 10.39 -2.18 -1.99
N ALA A 166 11.35 -1.38 -2.43
CA ALA A 166 12.70 -1.86 -2.67
C ALA A 166 13.31 -2.30 -1.33
N SER A 167 13.82 -3.54 -1.26
CA SER A 167 14.58 -3.97 -0.09
C SER A 167 15.81 -3.08 0.06
N GLN A 168 16.05 -2.54 1.26
CA GLN A 168 17.20 -1.69 1.58
C GLN A 168 18.53 -2.47 1.57
N VAL A 169 18.48 -3.80 1.40
CA VAL A 169 19.66 -4.65 1.30
C VAL A 169 20.07 -4.78 -0.17
N GLY A 170 21.10 -3.99 -0.54
CA GLY A 170 22.03 -4.12 -1.67
C GLY A 170 21.61 -4.89 -2.92
N GLU A 171 21.58 -4.16 -4.04
CA GLU A 171 21.72 -4.61 -5.44
C GLU A 171 21.67 -6.13 -5.71
N SER A 172 20.48 -6.62 -6.04
CA SER A 172 20.19 -7.36 -7.29
C SER A 172 18.90 -8.16 -7.13
N SER A 173 17.87 -7.75 -7.87
CA SER A 173 16.85 -8.63 -8.45
C SER A 173 16.09 -9.63 -7.55
N ARG A 174 16.15 -9.57 -6.22
CA ARG A 174 15.29 -10.41 -5.38
C ARG A 174 13.96 -9.71 -5.16
N GLN A 175 13.11 -9.83 -6.18
CA GLN A 175 11.67 -9.91 -5.95
C GLN A 175 11.46 -10.79 -4.72
N TYR A 176 10.71 -10.29 -3.75
CA TYR A 176 10.24 -11.02 -2.58
C TYR A 176 9.99 -12.48 -2.97
N PRO A 177 10.84 -13.43 -2.53
CA PRO A 177 10.89 -14.78 -3.09
C PRO A 177 9.57 -15.56 -2.90
N ASN A 178 8.70 -15.04 -2.03
CA ASN A 178 7.46 -15.66 -1.60
C ASN A 178 6.21 -15.01 -2.25
N LEU A 179 6.39 -13.98 -3.09
CA LEU A 179 5.31 -13.28 -3.78
C LEU A 179 5.33 -13.53 -5.29
N LEU A 180 4.28 -14.19 -5.78
CA LEU A 180 4.26 -14.72 -7.15
C LEU A 180 3.74 -13.72 -8.18
N LYS A 181 2.78 -12.87 -7.80
CA LYS A 181 2.23 -11.85 -8.71
C LYS A 181 1.39 -10.84 -7.96
N LEU A 182 1.63 -9.56 -8.25
CA LEU A 182 0.65 -8.50 -8.06
C LEU A 182 -0.02 -8.26 -9.42
N VAL A 183 -1.28 -8.63 -9.54
CA VAL A 183 -2.03 -8.43 -10.80
C VAL A 183 -2.72 -7.09 -10.72
N SER A 184 -2.15 -6.03 -11.30
CA SER A 184 -2.89 -4.79 -11.51
C SER A 184 -3.67 -4.84 -12.82
N GLN A 185 -4.97 -4.57 -12.80
CA GLN A 185 -5.72 -4.30 -14.03
C GLN A 185 -5.28 -2.93 -14.53
N GLY A 186 -4.37 -2.90 -15.51
CA GLY A 186 -3.91 -1.66 -16.10
C GLY A 186 -5.08 -0.91 -16.72
N HIS A 187 -5.33 0.32 -16.25
CA HIS A 187 -6.07 1.30 -17.04
C HIS A 187 -5.26 1.56 -18.32
N ALA A 188 -5.63 0.85 -19.40
CA ALA A 188 -5.13 1.16 -20.73
C ALA A 188 -5.57 2.59 -21.05
N ILE A 189 -4.62 3.53 -21.01
CA ILE A 189 -4.79 4.82 -21.66
C ILE A 189 -5.02 4.48 -23.13
N VAL A 190 -6.27 4.61 -23.59
CA VAL A 190 -6.64 4.54 -24.99
C VAL A 190 -5.88 5.67 -25.69
N LYS A 191 -4.70 5.35 -26.24
CA LYS A 191 -4.03 6.23 -27.20
C LYS A 191 -4.97 6.34 -28.38
N GLY A 192 -5.54 7.53 -28.54
CA GLY A 192 -6.48 7.85 -29.61
C GLY A 192 -5.98 7.34 -30.96
N LYS A 193 -6.89 6.68 -31.69
CA LYS A 193 -6.71 6.31 -33.09
C LYS A 193 -6.26 7.55 -33.86
N ARG A 194 -4.99 7.58 -34.27
CA ARG A 194 -4.54 8.51 -35.32
C ARG A 194 -5.23 8.09 -36.62
N GLY A 195 -5.92 9.06 -37.22
CA GLY A 195 -6.76 8.91 -38.39
C GLY A 195 -6.01 8.34 -39.59
N ARG A 196 -6.77 7.64 -40.43
CA ARG A 196 -6.35 7.17 -41.76
C ARG A 196 -5.86 8.37 -42.59
N PRO A 197 -4.77 8.24 -43.37
CA PRO A 197 -4.46 9.22 -44.39
C PRO A 197 -5.51 9.14 -45.52
N ALA A 198 -6.02 10.32 -45.90
CA ALA A 198 -6.94 10.49 -47.01
C ALA A 198 -6.24 10.12 -48.33
N ARG A 199 -6.92 9.34 -49.15
CA ARG A 199 -6.65 9.20 -50.58
C ARG A 199 -6.91 10.56 -51.24
N THR A 200 -5.89 11.18 -51.82
CA THR A 200 -6.07 12.20 -52.86
C THR A 200 -5.88 11.53 -54.21
N GLY A 201 -6.97 11.40 -54.97
CA GLY A 201 -6.95 11.09 -56.38
C GLY A 201 -7.40 12.31 -57.18
N SER A 202 -6.65 12.54 -58.27
CA SER A 202 -7.07 13.19 -59.52
C SER A 202 -7.04 14.73 -59.59
N SER A 203 -6.07 15.24 -60.35
CA SER A 203 -6.32 15.64 -61.75
C SER A 203 -5.10 15.33 -62.60
#